data_AF-A0A0K2ZBR4-F1
#
_entry.id   AF-A0A0K2ZBR4-F1
#
_cell.length_a   1.000
_cell.length_b   1.000
_cell.length_c   1.000
_cell.angle_alpha   90.00
_cell.angle_beta   90.00
_cell.angle_gamma   90.00
#
_symmetry.space_group_name_H-M   'P 1'
#
loop_
_entity.id
_entity.type
_entity.pdbx_description
1 polymer ?
#
loop_
_entity_poly.entity_id
_entity_poly.type
_entity_poly.pdbx_seq_one_letter_code
_entity_poly.pdbx_strand_id
1 'polypeptide(L)'
;MHSLIPAEAYIDEAWFARERERLMRPLWQFVAPRMLLHKHNAFVRRSVCGMDVVVQNFDGELRAFHNLCLHRQNPLQQRACLRLKRFAVARIGNLVFVSVSADPLPLQAQVSLPALDMLRRASEQFDSDVLVATFEANFNWKLAYENLRDALHPRFVHARTLARQVKFQVQMDDAGIVDAHRYHAQGSASQAEHLARLRSLSDGGA
;
A
#
# COMPACT_ATOMS: atom_id res chain seq x y z
N MET A 1 -9.29 -4.55 27.60
CA MET A 1 -8.95 -4.65 26.17
C MET A 1 -7.54 -5.19 26.07
N HIS A 2 -7.36 -6.42 25.61
CA HIS A 2 -6.04 -6.92 25.20
C HIS A 2 -5.90 -6.68 23.70
N SER A 3 -4.83 -6.02 23.28
CA SER A 3 -4.50 -5.91 21.86
C SER A 3 -4.23 -7.30 21.29
N LEU A 4 -4.75 -7.59 20.11
CA LEU A 4 -4.42 -8.81 19.36
C LEU A 4 -3.00 -8.77 18.79
N ILE A 5 -2.42 -7.58 18.63
CA ILE A 5 -1.07 -7.41 18.11
C ILE A 5 -0.12 -7.17 19.30
N PRO A 6 0.92 -8.00 19.45
CA PRO A 6 1.89 -7.86 20.54
C PRO A 6 2.73 -6.59 20.35
N ALA A 7 3.22 -5.99 21.45
CA ALA A 7 3.95 -4.72 21.41
C ALA A 7 5.23 -4.81 20.56
N GLU A 8 5.88 -5.98 20.57
CA GLU A 8 7.07 -6.30 19.80
C GLU A 8 6.84 -6.09 18.30
N ALA A 9 5.63 -6.32 17.79
CA ALA A 9 5.32 -6.09 16.38
C ALA A 9 5.53 -4.63 15.95
N TYR A 10 5.49 -3.67 16.88
CA TYR A 10 5.65 -2.25 16.58
C TYR A 10 7.10 -1.77 16.70
N ILE A 11 7.95 -2.49 17.45
CA ILE A 11 9.30 -2.03 17.84
C ILE A 11 10.44 -2.96 17.40
N ASP A 12 10.16 -4.25 17.17
CA ASP A 12 11.17 -5.23 16.79
C ASP A 12 11.50 -5.14 15.29
N GLU A 13 12.78 -4.92 14.98
CA GLU A 13 13.28 -4.83 13.62
C GLU A 13 13.25 -6.17 12.87
N ALA A 14 13.45 -7.29 13.57
CA ALA A 14 13.30 -8.62 12.97
C ALA A 14 11.85 -8.88 12.59
N TRP A 15 10.90 -8.37 13.38
CA TRP A 15 9.49 -8.40 13.06
C TRP A 15 9.18 -7.59 11.81
N PHE A 16 9.65 -6.35 11.75
CA PHE A 16 9.48 -5.48 10.58
C PHE A 16 10.10 -6.07 9.31
N ALA A 17 11.27 -6.71 9.40
CA ALA A 17 11.89 -7.39 8.28
C ALA A 17 11.00 -8.52 7.72
N ARG A 18 10.37 -9.31 8.60
CA ARG A 18 9.40 -10.35 8.20
C ARG A 18 8.15 -9.77 7.56
N GLU A 19 7.60 -8.70 8.11
CA GLU A 19 6.44 -8.00 7.53
C GLU A 19 6.77 -7.49 6.12
N ARG A 20 7.92 -6.84 5.96
CA ARG A 20 8.38 -6.36 4.66
C ARG A 20 8.45 -7.50 3.65
N GLU A 21 9.01 -8.65 4.04
CA GLU A 21 9.18 -9.79 3.14
C GLU A 21 7.87 -10.51 2.81
N ARG A 22 7.06 -10.81 3.82
CA ARG A 22 5.92 -11.72 3.71
C ARG A 22 4.59 -11.02 3.47
N LEU A 23 4.49 -9.74 3.87
CA LEU A 23 3.27 -8.95 3.73
C LEU A 23 3.45 -7.86 2.66
N MET A 24 4.45 -6.99 2.78
CA MET A 24 4.51 -5.80 1.93
C MET A 24 5.00 -6.10 0.50
N ARG A 25 6.07 -6.90 0.35
CA ARG A 25 6.69 -7.21 -0.95
C ARG A 25 5.79 -7.97 -1.94
N PRO A 26 4.95 -8.94 -1.52
CA PRO A 26 4.03 -9.62 -2.43
C PRO A 26 2.93 -8.68 -2.95
N LEU A 27 2.51 -7.71 -2.13
CA LEU A 27 1.38 -6.85 -2.42
C LEU A 27 1.74 -5.70 -3.38
N TRP A 28 0.72 -5.24 -4.11
CA TRP A 28 0.71 -4.01 -4.87
C TRP A 28 0.70 -2.80 -3.94
N GLN A 29 1.63 -1.88 -4.16
CA GLN A 29 1.81 -0.66 -3.37
C GLN A 29 1.39 0.56 -4.20
N PHE A 30 0.56 1.42 -3.63
CA PHE A 30 0.21 2.69 -4.24
C PHE A 30 1.46 3.60 -4.31
N VAL A 31 1.72 4.20 -5.46
CA VAL A 31 2.93 5.04 -5.66
C VAL A 31 2.62 6.48 -6.04
N ALA A 32 1.57 6.71 -6.83
CA ALA A 32 1.18 8.05 -7.25
C ALA A 32 -0.20 8.08 -7.91
N PRO A 33 -0.91 9.22 -7.84
CA PRO A 33 -1.94 9.51 -8.82
C PRO A 33 -1.31 9.72 -10.21
N ARG A 34 -2.04 9.34 -11.27
CA ARG A 34 -1.65 9.40 -12.68
C ARG A 34 -1.29 10.83 -13.13
N MET A 35 -1.90 11.83 -12.49
CA MET A 35 -1.74 13.25 -12.79
C MET A 35 -0.31 13.72 -12.51
N LEU A 36 0.43 13.11 -11.58
CA LEU A 36 1.86 13.40 -11.41
C LEU A 36 2.72 12.88 -12.57
N LEU A 37 2.17 11.99 -13.39
CA LEU A 37 2.87 11.32 -14.48
C LEU A 37 2.33 11.71 -15.86
N HIS A 38 1.39 12.67 -15.95
CA HIS A 38 0.58 12.91 -17.17
C HIS A 38 1.41 13.23 -18.42
N LYS A 39 2.48 14.02 -18.27
CA LYS A 39 3.38 14.39 -19.38
C LYS A 39 4.33 13.26 -19.74
N HIS A 40 4.74 13.20 -21.00
CA HIS A 40 5.88 12.39 -21.43
C HIS A 40 7.12 12.74 -20.57
N ASN A 41 7.91 11.73 -20.21
CA ASN A 41 9.07 11.83 -19.30
C ASN A 41 8.80 12.31 -17.87
N ALA A 42 7.54 12.57 -17.50
CA ALA A 42 7.21 12.78 -16.09
C ALA A 42 7.53 11.51 -15.29
N PHE A 43 8.13 11.68 -14.12
CA PHE A 43 8.50 10.58 -13.25
C PHE A 43 8.26 10.91 -11.79
N VAL A 44 8.08 9.87 -10.99
CA VAL A 44 8.06 9.95 -9.52
C VAL A 44 9.04 8.94 -8.95
N ARG A 45 9.62 9.27 -7.81
CA ARG A 45 10.49 8.38 -7.02
C ARG A 45 9.81 8.03 -5.70
N ARG A 46 9.83 6.77 -5.31
CA ARG A 46 9.22 6.26 -4.06
C ARG A 46 10.07 5.16 -3.44
N SER A 47 10.14 5.13 -2.11
CA SER A 47 10.62 3.95 -1.38
C SER A 47 9.47 2.96 -1.26
N VAL A 48 9.57 1.82 -1.93
CA VAL A 48 8.56 0.77 -1.96
C VAL A 48 9.15 -0.47 -1.31
N CYS A 49 8.65 -0.85 -0.13
CA CYS A 49 9.16 -2.00 0.63
C CYS A 49 10.68 -1.95 0.84
N GLY A 50 11.24 -0.76 1.11
CA GLY A 50 12.68 -0.54 1.28
C GLY A 50 13.49 -0.46 -0.02
N MET A 51 12.84 -0.56 -1.19
CA MET A 51 13.49 -0.42 -2.49
C MET A 51 13.23 0.96 -3.09
N ASP A 52 14.25 1.57 -3.66
CA ASP A 52 14.11 2.85 -4.34
C ASP A 52 13.55 2.65 -5.75
N VAL A 53 12.29 3.04 -5.98
CA VAL A 53 11.57 2.81 -7.24
C VAL A 53 11.32 4.13 -7.96
N VAL A 54 11.68 4.17 -9.24
CA VAL A 54 11.27 5.24 -10.16
C VAL A 54 10.17 4.72 -11.06
N VAL A 55 9.07 5.46 -11.14
CA VAL A 55 7.98 5.24 -12.10
C VAL A 55 7.97 6.40 -13.08
N GLN A 56 8.05 6.10 -14.36
CA GLN A 56 8.16 7.10 -15.42
C GLN A 56 7.18 6.82 -16.56
N ASN A 57 6.70 7.90 -17.16
CA ASN A 57 5.87 7.87 -18.37
C ASN A 57 6.74 7.88 -19.64
N PHE A 58 6.61 6.84 -20.46
CA PHE A 58 7.18 6.71 -21.80
C PHE A 58 6.05 6.80 -22.82
N ASP A 59 5.74 8.01 -23.29
CA ASP A 59 4.71 8.27 -24.32
C ASP A 59 3.34 7.64 -24.03
N GLY A 60 2.90 7.73 -22.77
CA GLY A 60 1.65 7.19 -22.27
C GLY A 60 1.81 5.83 -21.57
N GLU A 61 2.90 5.10 -21.81
CA GLU A 61 3.19 3.84 -21.15
C GLU A 61 3.94 4.07 -19.83
N LEU A 62 3.34 3.69 -18.71
CA LEU A 62 4.00 3.78 -17.40
C LEU A 62 4.90 2.56 -17.19
N ARG A 63 6.16 2.81 -16.82
CA ARG A 63 7.13 1.77 -16.46
C ARG A 63 7.78 2.09 -15.12
N ALA A 64 8.03 1.06 -14.32
CA ALA A 64 8.69 1.17 -13.02
C ALA A 64 10.03 0.44 -13.03
N PHE A 65 11.03 1.04 -12.39
CA PHE A 65 12.40 0.54 -12.33
C PHE A 65 12.99 0.68 -10.94
N HIS A 66 13.93 -0.22 -10.60
CA HIS A 66 14.83 -0.02 -9.49
C HIS A 66 15.78 1.13 -9.81
N ASN A 67 15.79 2.17 -8.99
CA ASN A 67 16.64 3.35 -9.12
C ASN A 67 18.08 3.07 -8.65
N LEU A 68 18.66 1.97 -9.14
CA LEU A 68 20.04 1.59 -8.88
C LEU A 68 20.77 1.42 -10.21
N CYS A 69 21.87 2.14 -10.34
CA CYS A 69 22.74 2.04 -11.50
C CYS A 69 23.60 0.78 -11.37
N LEU A 70 23.31 -0.23 -12.21
CA LEU A 70 24.09 -1.47 -12.28
C LEU A 70 25.54 -1.25 -12.71
N HIS A 71 25.90 -0.07 -13.22
CA HIS A 71 27.29 0.27 -13.57
C HIS A 71 28.19 0.47 -12.35
N ARG A 72 27.68 1.08 -11.26
CA ARG A 72 28.50 1.38 -10.06
C ARG A 72 28.52 0.25 -9.04
N GLN A 73 27.71 -0.80 -9.24
CA GLN A 73 27.54 -1.92 -8.30
C GLN A 73 27.86 -3.30 -8.93
N ASN A 74 28.56 -3.36 -10.07
CA ASN A 74 28.88 -4.61 -10.76
C ASN A 74 30.35 -4.66 -11.24
N PRO A 75 31.03 -5.82 -11.21
CA PRO A 75 32.29 -6.03 -11.92
C PRO A 75 32.13 -5.75 -13.44
N LEU A 76 33.17 -5.18 -14.06
CA LEU A 76 33.18 -4.53 -15.39
C LEU A 76 32.85 -5.40 -16.63
N GLN A 77 32.32 -6.62 -16.50
CA GLN A 77 32.11 -7.48 -17.66
C GLN A 77 30.64 -7.74 -17.98
N GLN A 78 30.29 -7.43 -19.24
CA GLN A 78 29.02 -7.67 -19.97
C GLN A 78 28.02 -6.50 -20.05
N ARG A 79 28.24 -5.61 -21.03
CA ARG A 79 27.35 -4.49 -21.41
C ARG A 79 25.93 -4.94 -21.84
N ALA A 80 25.75 -6.19 -22.28
CA ALA A 80 24.45 -6.72 -22.70
C ALA A 80 23.44 -6.86 -21.54
N CYS A 81 23.91 -6.83 -20.29
CA CYS A 81 23.14 -7.12 -19.09
C CYS A 81 22.74 -5.87 -18.27
N LEU A 82 23.15 -4.66 -18.70
CA LEU A 82 22.98 -3.42 -17.92
C LEU A 82 21.60 -2.76 -18.12
N ARG A 83 20.53 -3.53 -17.95
CA ARG A 83 19.16 -2.99 -17.95
C ARG A 83 18.69 -2.80 -16.52
N LEU A 84 18.06 -1.65 -16.24
CA LEU A 84 17.44 -1.43 -14.93
C LEU A 84 16.43 -2.56 -14.64
N LYS A 85 16.45 -3.08 -13.42
CA LYS A 85 15.47 -4.06 -12.97
C LYS A 85 14.08 -3.41 -13.07
N ARG A 86 13.19 -4.03 -13.85
CA ARG A 86 11.80 -3.58 -14.01
C ARG A 86 10.92 -4.12 -12.88
N PHE A 87 9.93 -3.35 -12.52
CA PHE A 87 8.85 -3.75 -11.62
C PHE A 87 7.51 -3.72 -12.36
N ALA A 88 6.57 -4.54 -11.90
CA ALA A 88 5.24 -4.58 -12.49
C ALA A 88 4.47 -3.32 -12.13
N VAL A 89 3.71 -2.78 -13.09
CA VAL A 89 2.89 -1.58 -12.92
C VAL A 89 1.44 -1.94 -13.22
N ALA A 90 0.53 -1.54 -12.34
CA ALA A 90 -0.91 -1.66 -12.53
C ALA A 90 -1.58 -0.31 -12.33
N ARG A 91 -2.78 -0.15 -12.90
CA ARG A 91 -3.61 1.05 -12.77
C ARG A 91 -5.00 0.68 -12.30
N ILE A 92 -5.54 1.47 -11.37
CA ILE A 92 -6.94 1.44 -10.96
C ILE A 92 -7.47 2.86 -11.19
N GLY A 93 -8.17 3.07 -12.30
CA GLY A 93 -8.51 4.43 -12.77
C GLY A 93 -7.27 5.30 -12.89
N ASN A 94 -7.24 6.41 -12.16
CA ASN A 94 -6.14 7.36 -12.08
C ASN A 94 -5.13 7.06 -10.97
N LEU A 95 -5.18 5.88 -10.35
CA LEU A 95 -4.23 5.46 -9.32
C LEU A 95 -3.19 4.50 -9.91
N VAL A 96 -1.91 4.75 -9.64
CA VAL A 96 -0.79 3.91 -10.11
C VAL A 96 -0.25 3.08 -8.95
N PHE A 97 -0.11 1.79 -9.21
CA PHE A 97 0.42 0.80 -8.26
C PHE A 97 1.64 0.10 -8.85
N VAL A 98 2.55 -0.29 -7.97
CA VAL A 98 3.75 -1.08 -8.32
C VAL A 98 3.81 -2.31 -7.44
N SER A 99 4.18 -3.44 -8.03
CA SER A 99 4.61 -4.63 -7.28
C SER A 99 6.10 -4.86 -7.49
N VAL A 100 6.83 -5.06 -6.39
CA VAL A 100 8.26 -5.40 -6.37
C VAL A 100 8.50 -6.91 -6.33
N SER A 101 7.43 -7.71 -6.31
CA SER A 101 7.49 -9.17 -6.44
C SER A 101 8.02 -9.55 -7.82
N ALA A 102 8.76 -10.66 -7.88
CA ALA A 102 9.16 -11.26 -9.16
C ALA A 102 7.97 -11.91 -9.87
N ASP A 103 7.00 -12.40 -9.09
CA ASP A 103 5.73 -12.96 -9.55
C ASP A 103 4.59 -12.19 -8.87
N PRO A 104 4.15 -11.06 -9.45
CA PRO A 104 3.11 -10.24 -8.86
C PRO A 104 1.76 -10.94 -8.97
N LEU A 105 1.03 -11.05 -7.86
CA LEU A 105 -0.32 -11.58 -7.91
C LEU A 105 -1.25 -10.71 -8.76
N PRO A 106 -2.32 -11.27 -9.35
CA PRO A 106 -3.35 -10.47 -10.00
C PRO A 106 -3.94 -9.43 -9.02
N LEU A 107 -4.19 -8.20 -9.48
CA LEU A 107 -4.65 -7.11 -8.62
C LEU A 107 -5.97 -7.44 -7.90
N GLN A 108 -6.83 -8.23 -8.56
CA GLN A 108 -8.12 -8.71 -8.04
C GLN A 108 -7.99 -9.78 -6.94
N ALA A 109 -6.79 -10.36 -6.78
CA ALA A 109 -6.51 -11.25 -5.66
C ALA A 109 -6.18 -10.46 -4.39
N GLN A 110 -5.70 -9.22 -4.52
CA GLN A 110 -5.44 -8.30 -3.41
C GLN A 110 -6.67 -7.45 -3.05
N VAL A 111 -7.32 -6.86 -4.06
CA VAL A 111 -8.42 -5.91 -3.88
C VAL A 111 -9.70 -6.52 -4.44
N SER A 112 -10.79 -6.45 -3.69
CA SER A 112 -12.09 -6.94 -4.12
C SER A 112 -12.58 -6.20 -5.39
N LEU A 113 -13.44 -6.83 -6.19
CA LEU A 113 -14.01 -6.17 -7.37
C LEU A 113 -14.81 -4.90 -7.02
N PRO A 114 -15.64 -4.88 -5.95
CA PRO A 114 -16.33 -3.66 -5.53
C PRO A 114 -15.37 -2.54 -5.12
N ALA A 115 -14.30 -2.85 -4.37
CA ALA A 115 -13.31 -1.86 -3.98
C ALA A 115 -12.51 -1.34 -5.19
N LEU A 116 -12.17 -2.20 -6.15
CA LEU A 116 -11.55 -1.77 -7.41
C LEU A 116 -12.42 -0.77 -8.17
N ASP A 117 -13.72 -1.04 -8.28
CA ASP A 117 -14.67 -0.15 -8.96
C ASP A 117 -14.86 1.16 -8.18
N MET A 118 -14.94 1.10 -6.85
CA MET A 118 -14.97 2.27 -5.98
C MET A 118 -13.74 3.16 -6.16
N LEU A 119 -12.54 2.57 -6.08
CA LEU A 119 -11.27 3.28 -6.27
C LEU A 119 -11.18 3.93 -7.65
N ARG A 120 -11.59 3.19 -8.69
CA ARG A 120 -11.62 3.70 -10.06
C ARG A 120 -12.53 4.93 -10.15
N ARG A 121 -13.80 4.81 -9.75
CA ARG A 121 -14.78 5.92 -9.79
C ARG A 121 -14.33 7.12 -8.97
N ALA A 122 -13.81 6.90 -7.76
CA ALA A 122 -13.32 7.98 -6.91
C ALA A 122 -12.15 8.73 -7.58
N SER A 123 -11.22 7.99 -8.18
CA SER A 123 -10.04 8.58 -8.84
C SER A 123 -10.34 9.35 -10.13
N GLU A 124 -11.46 9.03 -10.80
CA GLU A 124 -11.92 9.74 -12.01
C GLU A 124 -12.45 11.15 -11.70
N GLN A 125 -12.80 11.43 -10.44
CA GLN A 125 -13.25 12.74 -9.98
C GLN A 125 -12.08 13.67 -9.59
N PHE A 126 -10.84 13.18 -9.64
CA PHE A 126 -9.68 13.98 -9.27
C PHE A 126 -9.42 15.06 -10.31
N ASP A 127 -9.11 16.27 -9.85
CA ASP A 127 -8.64 17.34 -10.71
C ASP A 127 -7.25 17.03 -11.28
N SER A 128 -6.88 17.76 -12.33
CA SER A 128 -5.53 17.77 -12.89
C SER A 128 -4.47 18.27 -11.91
N ASP A 129 -4.83 19.19 -10.99
CA ASP A 129 -3.91 19.74 -10.00
C ASP A 129 -3.76 18.82 -8.79
N VAL A 130 -2.51 18.46 -8.50
CA VAL A 130 -2.17 17.58 -7.36
C VAL A 130 -1.16 18.27 -6.45
N LEU A 131 -1.53 18.45 -5.19
CA LEU A 131 -0.61 18.82 -4.12
C LEU A 131 -0.16 17.55 -3.39
N VAL A 132 1.16 17.36 -3.28
CA VAL A 132 1.77 16.25 -2.54
C VAL A 132 2.59 16.83 -1.41
N ALA A 133 2.30 16.40 -0.18
CA ALA A 133 3.13 16.65 0.99
C ALA A 133 3.69 15.32 1.50
N THR A 134 4.95 15.34 1.96
CA THR A 134 5.60 14.17 2.57
C THR A 134 6.09 14.58 3.95
N PHE A 135 5.74 13.78 4.95
CA PHE A 135 6.12 13.99 6.34
C PHE A 135 6.93 12.78 6.78
N GLU A 136 8.09 13.04 7.37
CA GLU A 136 8.87 12.01 8.05
C GLU A 136 8.41 11.93 9.51
N ALA A 137 8.11 10.72 9.95
CA ALA A 137 7.67 10.47 11.31
C ALA A 137 8.29 9.21 11.87
N ASN A 138 8.61 9.24 13.16
CA ASN A 138 9.26 8.13 13.85
C ASN A 138 8.22 7.29 14.59
N PHE A 139 7.39 6.57 13.83
CA PHE A 139 6.43 5.62 14.36
C PHE A 139 6.26 4.42 13.42
N ASN A 140 5.73 3.31 13.93
CA ASN A 140 5.47 2.13 13.12
C ASN A 140 4.32 2.36 12.13
N TRP A 141 4.48 1.91 10.88
CA TRP A 141 3.49 2.08 9.81
C TRP A 141 2.08 1.57 10.18
N LYS A 142 1.99 0.55 11.03
CA LYS A 142 0.71 -0.02 11.51
C LYS A 142 -0.13 1.00 12.27
N LEU A 143 0.50 1.90 13.05
CA LEU A 143 -0.21 2.92 13.83
C LEU A 143 -0.97 3.89 12.93
N ALA A 144 -0.43 4.24 11.75
CA ALA A 144 -1.14 5.08 10.78
C ALA A 144 -2.39 4.38 10.24
N TYR A 145 -2.30 3.08 9.93
CA TYR A 145 -3.43 2.29 9.45
C TYR A 145 -4.50 2.07 10.53
N GLU A 146 -4.08 1.76 11.76
CA GLU A 146 -4.99 1.61 12.89
C GLU A 146 -5.69 2.93 13.21
N ASN A 147 -4.96 4.06 13.20
CA ASN A 147 -5.53 5.38 13.43
C ASN A 147 -6.53 5.79 12.34
N LEU A 148 -6.26 5.48 11.06
CA LEU A 148 -7.19 5.76 9.96
C LEU A 148 -8.52 4.99 10.12
N ARG A 149 -8.49 3.83 10.78
CA ARG A 149 -9.68 3.00 11.06
C ARG A 149 -10.31 3.28 12.42
N ASP A 150 -9.73 4.18 13.22
CA ASP A 150 -10.27 4.55 14.52
C ASP A 150 -11.22 5.75 14.40
N ALA A 151 -12.53 5.48 14.45
CA ALA A 151 -13.56 6.53 14.46
C ALA A 151 -13.68 7.28 15.80
N LEU A 152 -13.00 6.85 16.86
CA LEU A 152 -13.08 7.48 18.18
C LEU A 152 -12.17 8.70 18.30
N HIS A 153 -10.92 8.61 17.83
CA HIS A 153 -9.94 9.69 18.03
C HIS A 153 -10.35 11.08 17.50
N PRO A 154 -11.12 11.24 16.39
CA PRO A 154 -11.43 12.58 15.89
C PRO A 154 -12.20 13.41 16.92
N ARG A 155 -13.06 12.77 17.73
CA ARG A 155 -13.84 13.45 18.78
C ARG A 155 -12.96 14.09 19.86
N PHE A 156 -11.76 13.59 20.07
CA PHE A 156 -10.84 14.05 21.11
C PHE A 156 -9.67 14.86 20.53
N VAL A 157 -8.98 14.32 19.51
CA VAL A 157 -7.76 14.91 18.94
C VAL A 157 -8.10 16.00 17.91
N HIS A 158 -9.21 15.86 17.19
CA HIS A 158 -9.68 16.82 16.18
C HIS A 158 -10.96 17.55 16.62
N ALA A 159 -11.17 17.71 17.92
CA ALA A 159 -12.38 18.30 18.52
C ALA A 159 -12.69 19.72 17.99
N ARG A 160 -11.65 20.46 17.58
CA ARG A 160 -11.76 21.83 17.05
C ARG A 160 -11.75 21.90 15.51
N THR A 161 -11.43 20.81 14.82
CA THR A 161 -11.27 20.77 13.36
C THR A 161 -12.22 19.76 12.73
N LEU A 162 -11.74 18.56 12.39
CA LEU A 162 -12.49 17.56 11.61
C LEU A 162 -13.79 17.11 12.28
N ALA A 163 -13.82 16.99 13.61
CA ALA A 163 -15.00 16.51 14.34
C ALA A 163 -16.23 17.44 14.20
N ARG A 164 -16.03 18.70 13.80
CA ARG A 164 -17.14 19.65 13.56
C ARG A 164 -17.73 19.53 12.16
N GLN A 165 -16.97 18.96 11.22
CA GLN A 165 -17.33 18.94 9.80
C GLN A 165 -17.79 17.56 9.33
N VAL A 166 -17.27 16.49 9.95
CA VAL A 166 -17.54 15.11 9.55
C VAL A 166 -18.15 14.34 10.71
N LYS A 167 -19.23 13.61 10.44
CA LYS A 167 -19.83 12.67 11.40
C LYS A 167 -19.09 11.35 11.34
N PHE A 168 -18.30 11.07 12.36
CA PHE A 168 -17.64 9.78 12.55
C PHE A 168 -18.61 8.83 13.27
N GLN A 169 -18.95 7.72 12.63
CA GLN A 169 -19.74 6.65 13.24
C GLN A 169 -18.82 5.56 13.76
N VAL A 170 -19.03 5.16 15.01
CA VAL A 170 -18.40 3.96 15.57
C VAL A 170 -19.33 2.81 15.22
N GLN A 171 -18.90 1.94 14.33
CA GLN A 171 -19.55 0.66 14.07
C GLN A 171 -18.74 -0.43 14.78
N MET A 172 -19.43 -1.33 15.48
CA MET A 172 -18.83 -2.50 16.09
C MET A 172 -19.50 -3.72 15.48
N ASP A 173 -18.73 -4.51 14.74
CA ASP A 173 -19.16 -5.81 14.20
C ASP A 173 -18.68 -6.93 15.11
N ASP A 174 -19.56 -7.38 16.02
CA ASP A 174 -19.26 -8.47 16.96
C ASP A 174 -18.85 -9.76 16.22
N ALA A 175 -19.47 -10.04 15.06
CA ALA A 175 -19.14 -11.22 14.28
C ALA A 175 -17.74 -11.08 13.65
N GLY A 176 -17.42 -9.90 13.12
CA GLY A 176 -16.10 -9.55 12.61
C GLY A 176 -15.00 -9.64 13.67
N ILE A 177 -15.29 -9.21 14.91
CA ILE A 177 -14.38 -9.32 16.06
C ILE A 177 -14.10 -10.80 16.38
N VAL A 178 -15.15 -11.62 16.55
CA VAL A 178 -15.00 -13.06 16.84
C VAL A 178 -14.19 -13.76 15.74
N ASP A 179 -14.46 -13.44 14.48
CA ASP A 179 -13.76 -14.02 13.36
C ASP A 179 -12.28 -13.58 13.30
N ALA A 180 -11.97 -12.32 13.62
CA ALA A 180 -10.60 -11.83 13.76
C ALA A 180 -9.84 -12.54 14.88
N HIS A 181 -10.49 -12.78 16.03
CA HIS A 181 -9.90 -13.57 17.13
C HIS A 181 -9.60 -15.01 16.71
N ARG A 182 -10.53 -15.66 16.00
CA ARG A 182 -10.33 -17.02 15.47
C ARG A 182 -9.15 -17.07 14.52
N TYR A 183 -9.12 -16.15 13.55
CA TYR A 183 -8.06 -16.03 12.58
C TYR A 183 -6.70 -15.78 13.23
N HIS A 184 -6.63 -14.92 14.26
CA HIS A 184 -5.39 -14.68 14.99
C HIS A 184 -4.88 -15.93 15.71
N ALA A 185 -5.78 -16.72 16.31
CA ALA A 185 -5.43 -17.94 17.05
C ALA A 185 -5.02 -19.11 16.12
N GLN A 186 -5.66 -19.24 14.96
CA GLN A 186 -5.52 -20.41 14.09
C GLN A 186 -4.66 -20.15 12.84
N GLY A 187 -4.47 -18.88 12.46
CA GLY A 187 -3.82 -18.51 11.21
C GLY A 187 -4.65 -18.86 9.98
N SER A 188 -3.99 -18.99 8.83
CA SER A 188 -4.58 -19.51 7.59
C SER A 188 -4.00 -20.87 7.27
N ALA A 189 -4.82 -21.80 6.78
CA ALA A 189 -4.38 -23.12 6.34
C ALA A 189 -3.66 -23.06 4.98
N SER A 190 -3.91 -22.01 4.19
CA SER A 190 -3.27 -21.82 2.88
C SER A 190 -3.05 -20.34 2.53
N GLN A 191 -2.16 -20.08 1.57
CA GLN A 191 -1.97 -18.74 1.02
C GLN A 191 -3.24 -18.21 0.33
N ALA A 192 -4.03 -19.08 -0.31
CA ALA A 192 -5.27 -18.69 -0.96
C ALA A 192 -6.32 -18.19 0.04
N GLU A 193 -6.45 -18.87 1.19
CA GLU A 193 -7.31 -18.46 2.29
C GLU A 193 -6.83 -17.14 2.90
N HIS A 194 -5.52 -17.00 3.12
CA HIS A 194 -4.92 -15.75 3.61
C HIS A 194 -5.24 -14.56 2.67
N LEU A 195 -5.07 -14.73 1.36
CA LEU A 195 -5.39 -13.71 0.36
C LEU A 195 -6.89 -13.42 0.28
N ALA A 196 -7.75 -14.43 0.41
CA ALA A 196 -9.19 -14.22 0.49
C ALA A 196 -9.57 -13.35 1.70
N ARG A 197 -8.94 -13.60 2.85
CA ARG A 197 -9.10 -12.77 4.05
C ARG A 197 -8.60 -11.34 3.83
N LEU A 198 -7.40 -11.14 3.28
CA LEU A 198 -6.89 -9.80 2.99
C LEU A 198 -7.82 -9.03 2.04
N ARG A 199 -8.33 -9.71 1.01
CA ARG A 199 -9.25 -9.13 0.04
C ARG A 199 -10.56 -8.69 0.68
N SER A 200 -11.12 -9.45 1.62
CA SER A 200 -12.36 -9.07 2.31
C SER A 200 -12.21 -7.81 3.16
N LEU A 201 -10.98 -7.46 3.57
CA LEU A 201 -10.71 -6.21 4.29
C LEU A 201 -10.71 -4.98 3.38
N SER A 202 -10.72 -5.15 2.05
CA SER A 202 -10.68 -4.05 1.08
C SER A 202 -11.99 -3.27 0.98
N ASP A 203 -13.12 -3.89 1.35
CA ASP A 203 -14.46 -3.27 1.25
C ASP A 203 -14.79 -2.36 2.44
N GLY A 204 -13.76 -1.88 3.17
CA GLY A 204 -13.93 -1.03 4.33
C GLY A 204 -14.45 -1.79 5.55
N GLY A 205 -13.91 -3.00 5.78
CA GLY A 205 -14.36 -3.99 6.76
C GLY A 205 -15.04 -3.40 8.00
N ALA A 206 -16.20 -3.97 8.32
CA ALA A 206 -17.14 -3.53 9.36
C ALA A 206 -16.49 -3.26 10.73
#